data_AF-A0A962J2N8-F1
#
_entry.id   AF-A0A962J2N8-F1
#
_cell.length_a   1.000
_cell.length_b   1.000
_cell.length_c   1.000
_cell.angle_alpha   90.00
_cell.angle_beta   90.00
_cell.angle_gamma   90.00
#
_symmetry.space_group_name_H-M   'P 1'
#
loop_
_entity.id
_entity.type
_entity.pdbx_description
1 polymer ?
#
loop_
_entity_poly.entity_id
_entity_poly.type
_entity_poly.pdbx_seq_one_letter_code
_entity_poly.pdbx_strand_id
1 'polypeptide(L)'
;MGIDKKVIDLFNPHLDEALDAWSRLLSSRRILLGEELEQYDNCTSQAKRRVRAALCPVSQDEIEGIVKIANQYKVPLYPISGGKNWGYGGANPFVDNCVIVDLRQMDKILSFDEELGIITIQPGVTQGQIAQFLKERNAPYMISTIVAGVNCSYLGNALERGFGMIPPRERFLSLTALKAVLGNGSFYQSLIADAGGHEIDKVYKWGVGPYIDGLFSQGSFGIVTEASFALARIPEQITRFYFAPKPGVAMEDLIDHLREAKQRLGNVMNSFEFGNRTKSTYQKSVNDEDAESWMVYGALHTTKRVTRAAIKDMKRILAPVFTDFVFLNHDHLERIRAFPYLYNRSKNWKYVTRNIEKMIYYKDLYRGMPDQGHLEYAFSGRSNSNMDISSDLEKQIKKAGYISFRPLMPLKGKDFVRYTALVRKISRKYRFDLKMNISIPSENHIVATTDIIFDPETQTEIAQDIHWELFIRSKAMGYIPHRMHIDLKDEYVSPDESAYCHTMTALKAALDPNDIISRGRIPLSQKHVLSI
;
A
#
# COMPACT_ATOMS: atom_id res chain seq x y z
N MET A 1 -41.45 32.93 16.19
CA MET A 1 -41.64 32.61 14.76
C MET A 1 -40.24 32.49 14.17
N GLY A 2 -39.63 31.33 13.99
CA GLY A 2 -40.12 30.04 13.52
C GLY A 2 -39.01 29.49 12.63
N ILE A 3 -37.86 29.15 13.23
CA ILE A 3 -36.79 28.41 12.57
C ILE A 3 -36.88 27.00 13.12
N ASP A 4 -37.91 26.30 12.68
CA ASP A 4 -38.07 24.88 12.93
C ASP A 4 -38.88 24.29 11.79
N LYS A 5 -38.16 23.77 10.78
CA LYS A 5 -38.55 22.67 9.87
C LYS A 5 -37.60 22.61 8.67
N LYS A 6 -36.95 21.44 8.57
CA LYS A 6 -36.38 20.81 7.36
C LYS A 6 -34.98 21.29 6.90
N VAL A 7 -33.97 20.98 7.69
CA VAL A 7 -32.92 20.12 7.12
C VAL A 7 -33.55 18.73 7.14
N ILE A 8 -34.16 18.30 6.04
CA ILE A 8 -34.48 16.89 5.87
C ILE A 8 -33.11 16.23 5.93
N ASP A 9 -32.86 15.53 7.02
CA ASP A 9 -31.74 14.64 7.06
C ASP A 9 -31.81 13.72 5.84
N LEU A 10 -30.83 13.86 4.96
CA LEU A 10 -30.49 12.89 3.91
C LEU A 10 -29.94 11.59 4.56
N PHE A 11 -30.57 11.13 5.64
CA PHE A 11 -30.22 9.91 6.34
C PHE A 11 -30.67 8.71 5.52
N ASN A 12 -29.95 7.60 5.71
CA ASN A 12 -30.60 6.31 5.55
C ASN A 12 -31.61 6.20 6.71
N PRO A 13 -32.93 6.30 6.45
CA PRO A 13 -33.95 6.31 7.51
C PRO A 13 -33.97 5.00 8.30
N HIS A 14 -33.30 3.96 7.81
CA HIS A 14 -33.25 2.64 8.40
C HIS A 14 -31.97 2.38 9.22
N LEU A 15 -31.07 3.36 9.38
CA LEU A 15 -29.83 3.14 10.15
C LEU A 15 -30.12 2.83 11.62
N ASP A 16 -31.07 3.51 12.24
CA ASP A 16 -31.42 3.29 13.65
C ASP A 16 -32.05 1.89 13.84
N GLU A 17 -32.87 1.44 12.88
CA GLU A 17 -33.43 0.08 12.87
C GLU A 17 -32.33 -0.99 12.69
N ALA A 18 -31.35 -0.71 11.83
CA ALA A 18 -30.19 -1.60 11.64
C ALA A 18 -29.31 -1.65 12.89
N LEU A 19 -29.10 -0.53 13.59
CA LEU A 19 -28.35 -0.48 14.85
C LEU A 19 -29.05 -1.28 15.96
N ASP A 20 -30.37 -1.15 16.08
CA ASP A 20 -31.16 -1.98 16.99
C ASP A 20 -31.04 -3.47 16.66
N ALA A 21 -31.14 -3.84 15.37
CA ALA A 21 -30.93 -5.22 14.93
C ALA A 21 -29.50 -5.74 15.22
N TRP A 22 -28.47 -4.94 14.95
CA TRP A 22 -27.08 -5.31 15.25
C TRP A 22 -26.80 -5.41 16.75
N SER A 23 -27.51 -4.66 17.60
CA SER A 23 -27.38 -4.76 19.06
C SER A 23 -27.81 -6.13 19.62
N ARG A 24 -28.63 -6.89 18.87
CA ARG A 24 -29.00 -8.27 19.19
C ARG A 24 -27.94 -9.29 18.77
N LEU A 25 -27.06 -8.91 17.84
CA LEU A 25 -25.97 -9.75 17.31
C LEU A 25 -24.64 -9.48 18.00
N LEU A 26 -24.34 -8.21 18.25
CA LEU A 26 -23.08 -7.74 18.82
C LEU A 26 -23.33 -7.12 20.19
N SER A 27 -22.42 -7.34 21.12
CA SER A 27 -22.42 -6.63 22.40
C SER A 27 -22.25 -5.13 22.19
N SER A 28 -22.82 -4.30 23.07
CA SER A 28 -22.71 -2.82 23.00
C SER A 28 -21.28 -2.29 22.84
N ARG A 29 -20.28 -2.91 23.49
CA ARG A 29 -18.85 -2.54 23.36
C ARG A 29 -18.24 -2.76 21.96
N ARG A 30 -18.97 -3.44 21.07
CA ARG A 30 -18.54 -3.77 19.69
C ARG A 30 -19.36 -3.02 18.64
N ILE A 31 -20.18 -2.06 19.08
CA ILE A 31 -20.89 -1.09 18.23
C ILE A 31 -20.43 0.29 18.70
N LEU A 32 -19.55 0.92 17.92
CA LEU A 32 -18.95 2.20 18.27
C LEU A 32 -19.79 3.34 17.70
N LEU A 33 -20.09 4.33 18.54
CA LEU A 33 -20.91 5.49 18.20
C LEU A 33 -20.28 6.78 18.76
N GLY A 34 -20.72 7.94 18.27
CA GLY A 34 -20.31 9.24 18.82
C GLY A 34 -18.79 9.45 18.85
N GLU A 35 -18.25 9.83 20.01
CA GLU A 35 -16.82 10.13 20.21
C GLU A 35 -15.91 8.91 19.97
N GLU A 36 -16.43 7.68 20.12
CA GLU A 36 -15.63 6.47 19.85
C GLU A 36 -15.20 6.37 18.38
N LEU A 37 -15.90 7.08 17.47
CA LEU A 37 -15.59 7.11 16.05
C LEU A 37 -14.37 7.98 15.72
N GLU A 38 -13.88 8.82 16.65
CA GLU A 38 -12.70 9.66 16.43
C GLU A 38 -11.45 8.86 16.03
N GLN A 39 -11.36 7.58 16.43
CA GLN A 39 -10.26 6.70 16.05
C GLN A 39 -10.18 6.41 14.54
N TYR A 40 -11.29 6.60 13.81
CA TYR A 40 -11.35 6.46 12.36
C TYR A 40 -11.08 7.78 11.64
N ASP A 41 -10.99 8.90 12.37
CA ASP A 41 -10.59 10.20 11.82
C ASP A 41 -9.06 10.27 11.68
N ASN A 42 -8.54 9.47 10.75
CA ASN A 42 -7.10 9.24 10.57
C ASN A 42 -6.63 9.49 9.12
N CYS A 43 -7.43 10.21 8.35
CA CYS A 43 -7.16 10.49 6.95
C CYS A 43 -6.08 11.56 6.78
N THR A 44 -4.90 11.17 6.29
CA THR A 44 -3.75 12.08 6.13
C THR A 44 -3.91 13.09 4.98
N SER A 45 -4.89 12.91 4.08
CA SER A 45 -5.26 13.91 3.07
C SER A 45 -6.18 15.01 3.64
N GLN A 46 -6.56 14.89 4.92
CA GLN A 46 -7.52 15.74 5.62
C GLN A 46 -8.95 15.68 5.05
N ALA A 47 -9.24 14.74 4.14
CA ALA A 47 -10.60 14.48 3.71
C ALA A 47 -11.45 13.99 4.89
N LYS A 48 -12.69 14.46 4.97
CA LYS A 48 -13.68 14.03 5.96
C LYS A 48 -14.76 13.21 5.27
N ARG A 49 -15.29 12.23 6.01
CA ARG A 49 -16.47 11.46 5.65
C ARG A 49 -17.38 11.37 6.85
N ARG A 50 -18.68 11.42 6.63
CA ARG A 50 -19.67 11.25 7.70
C ARG A 50 -19.84 9.77 8.02
N VAL A 51 -19.19 9.32 9.09
CA VAL A 51 -19.34 7.96 9.65
C VAL A 51 -20.23 8.05 10.89
N ARG A 52 -21.26 7.19 10.98
CA ARG A 52 -22.24 7.22 12.08
C ARG A 52 -22.13 6.05 13.05
N ALA A 53 -21.52 4.94 12.62
CA ALA A 53 -21.28 3.77 13.43
C ALA A 53 -20.10 2.96 12.90
N ALA A 54 -19.49 2.18 13.79
CA ALA A 54 -18.59 1.10 13.41
C ALA A 54 -18.97 -0.19 14.16
N LEU A 55 -18.89 -1.32 13.46
CA LEU A 55 -19.17 -2.65 13.99
C LEU A 55 -17.86 -3.43 14.07
N CYS A 56 -17.59 -4.05 15.21
CA CYS A 56 -16.33 -4.75 15.49
C CYS A 56 -16.59 -6.28 15.66
N PRO A 57 -16.79 -7.04 14.58
CA PRO A 57 -16.99 -8.48 14.64
C PRO A 57 -15.71 -9.21 15.04
N VAL A 58 -15.86 -10.41 15.60
CA VAL A 58 -14.76 -11.31 16.00
C VAL A 58 -14.81 -12.67 15.31
N SER A 59 -15.83 -12.91 14.48
CA SER A 59 -16.06 -14.17 13.78
C SER A 59 -16.71 -13.96 12.43
N GLN A 60 -16.64 -14.99 11.58
CA GLN A 60 -17.33 -15.00 10.29
C GLN A 60 -18.85 -14.96 10.45
N ASP A 61 -19.42 -15.74 11.39
CA ASP A 61 -20.86 -15.80 11.62
C ASP A 61 -21.45 -14.41 11.94
N GLU A 62 -20.71 -13.60 12.71
CA GLU A 62 -21.10 -12.21 12.97
C GLU A 62 -21.04 -11.35 11.71
N ILE A 63 -20.07 -11.56 10.82
CA ILE A 63 -20.02 -10.85 9.53
C ILE A 63 -21.23 -11.23 8.67
N GLU A 64 -21.58 -12.51 8.58
CA GLU A 64 -22.77 -12.97 7.86
C GLU A 64 -24.04 -12.30 8.41
N GLY A 65 -24.19 -12.27 9.74
CA GLY A 65 -25.29 -11.55 10.40
C GLY A 65 -25.29 -10.05 10.12
N ILE A 66 -24.11 -9.42 10.12
CA ILE A 66 -23.95 -7.99 9.82
C ILE A 66 -24.42 -7.69 8.39
N VAL A 67 -23.94 -8.47 7.41
CA VAL A 67 -24.28 -8.31 5.98
C VAL A 67 -25.77 -8.57 5.73
N LYS A 68 -26.35 -9.56 6.41
CA LYS A 68 -27.79 -9.84 6.33
C LYS A 68 -28.64 -8.65 6.79
N ILE A 69 -28.32 -8.08 7.95
CA ILE A 69 -29.02 -6.91 8.49
C ILE A 69 -28.79 -5.69 7.58
N ALA A 70 -27.57 -5.47 7.08
CA ALA A 70 -27.27 -4.40 6.13
C ALA A 70 -28.12 -4.50 4.86
N ASN A 71 -28.33 -5.70 4.32
CA ASN A 71 -29.22 -5.91 3.18
C ASN A 71 -30.67 -5.57 3.51
N GLN A 72 -31.17 -6.05 4.65
CA GLN A 72 -32.55 -5.82 5.09
C GLN A 72 -32.88 -4.32 5.18
N TYR A 73 -31.95 -3.53 5.71
CA TYR A 73 -32.13 -2.09 5.93
C TYR A 73 -31.41 -1.21 4.88
N LYS A 74 -30.83 -1.82 3.85
CA LYS A 74 -30.08 -1.16 2.76
C LYS A 74 -28.99 -0.21 3.27
N VAL A 75 -28.31 -0.59 4.35
CA VAL A 75 -27.25 0.22 4.98
C VAL A 75 -25.89 -0.14 4.35
N PRO A 76 -25.16 0.83 3.78
CA PRO A 76 -23.85 0.56 3.21
C PRO A 76 -22.81 0.30 4.31
N LEU A 77 -21.98 -0.71 4.10
CA LEU A 77 -20.89 -1.17 4.94
C LEU A 77 -19.54 -0.80 4.32
N TYR A 78 -18.55 -0.48 5.14
CA TYR A 78 -17.18 -0.25 4.72
C TYR A 78 -16.20 -1.10 5.54
N PRO A 79 -15.83 -2.30 5.06
CA PRO A 79 -14.89 -3.17 5.76
C PRO A 79 -13.47 -2.59 5.77
N ILE A 80 -12.83 -2.64 6.94
CA ILE A 80 -11.42 -2.32 7.13
C ILE A 80 -10.77 -3.41 7.99
N SER A 81 -9.47 -3.66 7.77
CA SER A 81 -8.69 -4.62 8.57
C SER A 81 -7.77 -3.95 9.60
N GLY A 82 -7.96 -2.65 9.85
CA GLY A 82 -6.97 -1.83 10.55
C GLY A 82 -7.14 -0.32 10.36
N GLY A 83 -7.69 0.08 9.21
CA GLY A 83 -7.90 1.50 8.87
C GLY A 83 -6.61 2.29 8.65
N LYS A 84 -5.45 1.63 8.51
CA LYS A 84 -4.12 2.26 8.42
C LYS A 84 -3.68 2.55 6.99
N ASN A 85 -4.62 3.00 6.16
CA ASN A 85 -4.38 3.23 4.75
C ASN A 85 -3.80 4.62 4.46
N TRP A 86 -2.62 4.90 5.03
CA TRP A 86 -1.99 6.22 5.01
C TRP A 86 -1.72 6.72 3.59
N GLY A 87 -2.05 7.98 3.33
CA GLY A 87 -1.91 8.61 2.01
C GLY A 87 -2.98 8.22 0.99
N TYR A 88 -3.99 7.42 1.37
CA TYR A 88 -5.07 6.94 0.49
C TYR A 88 -6.49 7.10 1.06
N GLY A 89 -6.63 7.65 2.26
CA GLY A 89 -7.92 7.82 2.93
C GLY A 89 -7.98 7.28 4.37
N GLY A 90 -6.98 6.54 4.82
CA GLY A 90 -7.01 5.95 6.17
C GLY A 90 -8.18 4.97 6.33
N ALA A 91 -9.03 5.21 7.33
CA ALA A 91 -10.25 4.45 7.58
C ALA A 91 -11.49 5.03 6.89
N ASN A 92 -11.38 6.16 6.18
CA ASN A 92 -12.53 6.80 5.56
C ASN A 92 -13.14 5.94 4.44
N PRO A 93 -14.47 5.85 4.38
CA PRO A 93 -15.18 5.24 3.25
C PRO A 93 -15.10 6.10 1.97
N PHE A 94 -15.45 5.51 0.83
CA PHE A 94 -15.52 6.23 -0.45
C PHE A 94 -16.71 7.19 -0.54
N VAL A 95 -17.77 6.95 0.25
CA VAL A 95 -18.97 7.79 0.32
C VAL A 95 -19.39 8.02 1.77
N ASP A 96 -20.15 9.09 2.00
CA ASP A 96 -20.73 9.39 3.32
C ASP A 96 -21.80 8.36 3.74
N ASN A 97 -22.09 8.34 5.04
CA ASN A 97 -23.14 7.55 5.67
C ASN A 97 -22.97 6.03 5.51
N CYS A 98 -21.72 5.56 5.39
CA CYS A 98 -21.38 4.15 5.56
C CYS A 98 -21.19 3.79 7.04
N VAL A 99 -21.47 2.53 7.38
CA VAL A 99 -21.09 1.92 8.65
C VAL A 99 -19.76 1.20 8.46
N ILE A 100 -18.75 1.54 9.26
CA ILE A 100 -17.46 0.84 9.21
C ILE A 100 -17.64 -0.58 9.76
N VAL A 101 -17.06 -1.58 9.11
CA VAL A 101 -16.92 -2.93 9.67
C VAL A 101 -15.44 -3.15 9.97
N ASP A 102 -15.09 -3.03 11.24
CA ASP A 102 -13.72 -3.07 11.70
C ASP A 102 -13.29 -4.47 12.12
N LEU A 103 -12.52 -5.11 11.24
CA LEU A 103 -12.08 -6.50 11.37
C LEU A 103 -10.80 -6.63 12.21
N ARG A 104 -10.34 -5.57 12.87
CA ARG A 104 -9.10 -5.59 13.69
C ARG A 104 -9.09 -6.67 14.76
N GLN A 105 -10.25 -7.02 15.32
CA GLN A 105 -10.36 -8.04 16.38
C GLN A 105 -10.36 -9.48 15.83
N MET A 106 -10.41 -9.67 14.51
CA MET A 106 -10.17 -10.96 13.88
C MET A 106 -8.68 -11.10 13.59
N ASP A 107 -7.85 -11.30 14.63
CA ASP A 107 -6.39 -11.21 14.57
C ASP A 107 -5.67 -12.54 14.82
N LYS A 108 -6.32 -13.67 14.53
CA LYS A 108 -5.71 -14.99 14.70
C LYS A 108 -4.88 -15.39 13.48
N ILE A 109 -3.68 -15.92 13.75
CA ILE A 109 -2.96 -16.80 12.81
C ILE A 109 -3.59 -18.18 12.96
N LEU A 110 -4.28 -18.64 11.91
CA LEU A 110 -5.11 -19.84 11.94
C LEU A 110 -4.31 -21.13 11.70
N SER A 111 -3.33 -21.08 10.79
CA SER A 111 -2.41 -22.20 10.53
C SER A 111 -1.09 -21.72 9.95
N PHE A 112 -0.05 -22.52 10.13
CA PHE A 112 1.26 -22.33 9.52
C PHE A 112 1.86 -23.67 9.14
N ASP A 113 2.05 -23.90 7.84
CA ASP A 113 2.82 -25.01 7.31
C ASP A 113 4.28 -24.56 7.19
N GLU A 114 5.13 -25.08 8.08
CA GLU A 114 6.55 -24.72 8.12
C GLU A 114 7.36 -25.41 7.01
N GLU A 115 6.92 -26.54 6.49
CA GLU A 115 7.64 -27.23 5.41
C GLU A 115 7.51 -26.46 4.10
N LEU A 116 6.29 -26.02 3.80
CA LEU A 116 5.94 -25.31 2.56
C LEU A 116 6.01 -23.78 2.70
N GLY A 117 5.96 -23.26 3.92
CA GLY A 117 5.95 -21.82 4.17
C GLY A 117 4.62 -21.16 3.84
N ILE A 118 3.50 -21.83 4.16
CA ILE A 118 2.16 -21.28 3.95
C ILE A 118 1.58 -20.85 5.29
N ILE A 119 1.15 -19.58 5.38
CA ILE A 119 0.49 -19.04 6.58
C ILE A 119 -0.95 -18.66 6.25
N THR A 120 -1.88 -19.03 7.13
CA THR A 120 -3.30 -18.65 7.04
C THR A 120 -3.62 -17.70 8.18
N ILE A 121 -4.19 -16.54 7.85
CA ILE A 121 -4.41 -15.45 8.80
C ILE A 121 -5.82 -14.87 8.66
N GLN A 122 -6.32 -14.32 9.76
CA GLN A 122 -7.49 -13.45 9.76
C GLN A 122 -7.13 -11.98 9.43
N PRO A 123 -8.10 -11.11 9.08
CA PRO A 123 -7.83 -9.77 8.56
C PRO A 123 -7.10 -8.85 9.53
N GLY A 124 -7.37 -8.94 10.83
CA GLY A 124 -6.75 -8.13 11.87
C GLY A 124 -5.27 -8.43 12.10
N VAL A 125 -4.75 -9.55 11.59
CA VAL A 125 -3.34 -9.93 11.77
C VAL A 125 -2.42 -8.89 11.13
N THR A 126 -1.58 -8.29 11.96
CA THR A 126 -0.59 -7.28 11.58
C THR A 126 0.70 -7.91 11.08
N GLN A 127 1.46 -7.16 10.28
CA GLN A 127 2.80 -7.60 9.88
C GLN A 127 3.74 -7.81 11.08
N GLY A 128 3.59 -7.03 12.16
CA GLY A 128 4.33 -7.20 13.41
C GLY A 128 4.04 -8.56 14.07
N GLN A 129 2.77 -8.93 14.18
CA GLN A 129 2.36 -10.22 14.73
C GLN A 129 2.94 -11.40 13.92
N ILE A 130 2.91 -11.34 12.58
CA ILE A 130 3.49 -12.41 11.74
C ILE A 130 5.01 -12.48 11.93
N ALA A 131 5.70 -11.34 11.90
CA ALA A 131 7.16 -11.31 12.07
C ALA A 131 7.58 -11.87 13.45
N GLN A 132 6.86 -11.52 14.51
CA GLN A 132 7.08 -12.07 15.84
C GLN A 132 6.80 -13.58 15.89
N PHE A 133 5.67 -14.03 15.33
CA PHE A 133 5.29 -15.44 15.28
C PHE A 133 6.35 -16.32 14.60
N LEU A 134 6.91 -15.86 13.47
CA LEU A 134 7.98 -16.55 12.75
C LEU A 134 9.29 -16.54 13.54
N LYS A 135 9.63 -15.42 14.18
CA LYS A 135 10.83 -15.28 15.03
C LYS A 135 10.81 -16.25 16.20
N GLU A 136 9.70 -16.33 16.93
CA GLU A 136 9.55 -17.20 18.11
C GLU A 136 9.70 -18.68 17.77
N ARG A 137 9.35 -19.07 16.54
CA ARG A 137 9.49 -20.44 16.02
C ARG A 137 10.85 -20.72 15.38
N ASN A 138 11.70 -19.70 15.24
CA ASN A 138 12.89 -19.77 14.39
C ASN A 138 12.59 -20.23 12.95
N ALA A 139 11.40 -19.90 12.46
CA ALA A 139 10.94 -20.34 11.15
C ALA A 139 11.85 -19.76 10.04
N PRO A 140 12.21 -20.54 9.01
CA PRO A 140 13.15 -20.11 7.97
C PRO A 140 12.50 -19.21 6.91
N TYR A 141 11.47 -18.44 7.27
CA TYR A 141 10.67 -17.61 6.38
C TYR A 141 10.64 -16.15 6.78
N MET A 142 10.36 -15.29 5.81
CA MET A 142 10.20 -13.86 5.97
C MET A 142 8.96 -13.37 5.22
N ILE A 143 8.42 -12.25 5.68
CA ILE A 143 7.31 -11.55 5.02
C ILE A 143 7.83 -10.31 4.31
N SER A 144 7.15 -9.92 3.23
CA SER A 144 7.34 -8.60 2.62
C SER A 144 6.84 -7.50 3.55
N THR A 145 7.78 -6.74 4.11
CA THR A 145 7.53 -5.63 5.04
C THR A 145 7.23 -4.35 4.28
N ILE A 146 6.22 -3.63 4.76
CA ILE A 146 5.93 -2.26 4.31
C ILE A 146 6.35 -1.28 5.39
N VAL A 147 6.79 -0.11 4.96
CA VAL A 147 7.23 0.95 5.86
C VAL A 147 6.07 1.90 6.17
N ALA A 148 4.99 1.34 6.72
CA ALA A 148 3.76 2.04 7.11
C ALA A 148 3.39 1.84 8.59
N GLY A 149 4.26 1.20 9.37
CA GLY A 149 4.05 0.88 10.79
C GLY A 149 3.85 -0.61 11.05
N VAL A 150 4.35 -1.10 12.18
CA VAL A 150 4.32 -2.51 12.59
C VAL A 150 2.91 -3.06 12.73
N ASN A 151 1.94 -2.19 13.07
CA ASN A 151 0.56 -2.55 13.34
C ASN A 151 -0.35 -2.49 12.09
N CYS A 152 0.22 -2.42 10.89
CA CYS A 152 -0.56 -2.50 9.65
C CYS A 152 -0.98 -3.95 9.38
N SER A 153 -2.26 -4.16 9.07
CA SER A 153 -2.78 -5.47 8.64
C SER A 153 -2.05 -5.98 7.40
N TYR A 154 -1.64 -7.26 7.45
CA TYR A 154 -0.99 -7.90 6.31
C TYR A 154 -1.98 -8.14 5.17
N LEU A 155 -3.15 -8.69 5.48
CA LEU A 155 -4.23 -8.96 4.52
C LEU A 155 -4.84 -7.68 3.97
N GLY A 156 -5.12 -6.67 4.81
CA GLY A 156 -5.67 -5.39 4.35
C GLY A 156 -4.75 -4.72 3.33
N ASN A 157 -3.43 -4.75 3.54
CA ASN A 157 -2.48 -4.27 2.54
C ASN A 157 -2.43 -5.15 1.29
N ALA A 158 -2.56 -6.47 1.41
CA ALA A 158 -2.60 -7.39 0.28
C ALA A 158 -3.85 -7.16 -0.60
N LEU A 159 -5.04 -7.02 -0.02
CA LEU A 159 -6.27 -6.70 -0.77
C LEU A 159 -6.15 -5.37 -1.52
N GLU A 160 -5.33 -4.46 -1.02
CA GLU A 160 -5.05 -3.18 -1.64
C GLU A 160 -3.92 -3.23 -2.70
N ARG A 161 -3.40 -4.44 -2.96
CA ARG A 161 -2.26 -4.72 -3.86
C ARG A 161 -1.00 -3.97 -3.45
N GLY A 162 -0.82 -3.80 -2.13
CA GLY A 162 0.36 -3.21 -1.54
C GLY A 162 1.60 -4.09 -1.70
N PHE A 163 2.75 -3.44 -1.70
CA PHE A 163 4.04 -4.08 -1.88
C PHE A 163 5.10 -3.54 -0.91
N GLY A 164 6.03 -4.40 -0.54
CA GLY A 164 7.19 -4.09 0.28
C GLY A 164 8.49 -3.99 -0.53
N MET A 165 9.63 -4.01 0.17
CA MET A 165 10.97 -3.94 -0.45
C MET A 165 11.64 -5.31 -0.66
N ILE A 166 11.04 -6.40 -0.15
CA ILE A 166 11.63 -7.74 -0.17
C ILE A 166 10.66 -8.79 -0.71
N PRO A 167 11.16 -9.95 -1.16
CA PRO A 167 10.31 -11.01 -1.72
C PRO A 167 9.40 -11.65 -0.67
N PRO A 168 8.19 -12.12 -1.04
CA PRO A 168 7.48 -11.79 -2.27
C PRO A 168 7.02 -10.32 -2.22
N ARG A 169 7.40 -9.51 -3.21
CA ARG A 169 7.28 -8.06 -3.12
C ARG A 169 5.83 -7.61 -2.95
N GLU A 170 4.97 -8.06 -3.84
CA GLU A 170 3.53 -7.81 -3.84
C GLU A 170 2.82 -8.85 -2.98
N ARG A 171 2.12 -8.42 -1.94
CA ARG A 171 1.48 -9.35 -0.98
C ARG A 171 0.30 -10.09 -1.60
N PHE A 172 -0.44 -9.46 -2.51
CA PHE A 172 -1.54 -10.12 -3.22
C PHE A 172 -1.04 -11.22 -4.17
N LEU A 173 0.17 -11.05 -4.73
CA LEU A 173 0.76 -12.07 -5.57
C LEU A 173 1.03 -13.35 -4.77
N SER A 174 1.46 -13.23 -3.51
CA SER A 174 1.65 -14.36 -2.59
C SER A 174 0.37 -14.94 -1.98
N LEU A 175 -0.79 -14.30 -2.12
CA LEU A 175 -2.06 -14.87 -1.67
C LEU A 175 -2.38 -16.12 -2.50
N THR A 176 -2.66 -17.23 -1.82
CA THR A 176 -2.95 -18.52 -2.45
C THR A 176 -4.41 -18.95 -2.31
N ALA A 177 -5.07 -18.58 -1.21
CA ALA A 177 -6.48 -18.86 -0.97
C ALA A 177 -7.11 -17.77 -0.11
N LEU A 178 -8.41 -17.56 -0.22
CA LEU A 178 -9.17 -16.71 0.69
C LEU A 178 -10.60 -17.23 0.90
N LYS A 179 -11.20 -16.80 2.01
CA LYS A 179 -12.63 -16.95 2.30
C LYS A 179 -13.26 -15.59 2.52
N ALA A 180 -14.53 -15.44 2.17
CA ALA A 180 -15.23 -14.17 2.30
C ALA A 180 -16.74 -14.34 2.52
N VAL A 181 -17.38 -13.28 3.00
CA VAL A 181 -18.83 -13.11 2.97
C VAL A 181 -19.18 -12.12 1.88
N LEU A 182 -19.93 -12.54 0.86
CA LEU A 182 -20.33 -11.72 -0.27
C LEU A 182 -21.41 -10.70 0.12
N GLY A 183 -21.61 -9.67 -0.69
CA GLY A 183 -22.59 -8.61 -0.40
C GLY A 183 -24.05 -9.09 -0.34
N ASN A 184 -24.39 -10.19 -1.01
CA ASN A 184 -25.68 -10.86 -0.87
C ASN A 184 -25.82 -11.72 0.40
N GLY A 185 -24.78 -11.78 1.25
CA GLY A 185 -24.73 -12.55 2.49
C GLY A 185 -24.25 -14.00 2.37
N SER A 186 -24.00 -14.50 1.15
CA SER A 186 -23.49 -15.86 0.96
C SER A 186 -22.01 -15.98 1.28
N PHE A 187 -21.61 -17.16 1.76
CA PHE A 187 -20.21 -17.50 2.01
C PHE A 187 -19.50 -17.87 0.70
N TYR A 188 -18.24 -17.43 0.58
CA TYR A 188 -17.34 -17.73 -0.54
C TYR A 188 -16.10 -18.47 -0.06
N GLN A 189 -15.79 -19.56 -0.76
CA GLN A 189 -14.48 -20.21 -0.81
C GLN A 189 -14.25 -20.78 -2.23
N SER A 190 -13.05 -21.30 -2.50
CA SER A 190 -12.75 -21.86 -3.82
C SER A 190 -13.47 -23.20 -4.06
N LEU A 191 -13.62 -23.57 -5.34
CA LEU A 191 -14.15 -24.87 -5.73
C LEU A 191 -13.29 -26.04 -5.19
N ILE A 192 -11.97 -25.87 -5.10
CA ILE A 192 -11.09 -26.90 -4.54
C ILE A 192 -11.40 -27.11 -3.05
N ALA A 193 -11.60 -26.02 -2.30
CA ALA A 193 -12.00 -26.11 -0.90
C ALA A 193 -13.38 -26.77 -0.74
N ASP A 194 -14.37 -26.43 -1.58
CA ASP A 194 -15.69 -27.08 -1.58
C ASP A 194 -15.62 -28.59 -1.86
N ALA A 195 -14.70 -29.01 -2.74
CA ALA A 195 -14.46 -30.41 -3.04
C ALA A 195 -13.68 -31.17 -1.93
N GLY A 196 -13.40 -30.52 -0.79
CA GLY A 196 -12.66 -31.08 0.34
C GLY A 196 -11.13 -30.99 0.20
N GLY A 197 -10.62 -30.32 -0.83
CA GLY A 197 -9.19 -30.16 -1.12
C GLY A 197 -8.51 -29.04 -0.33
N HIS A 198 -8.82 -28.87 0.96
CA HIS A 198 -8.42 -27.71 1.76
C HIS A 198 -6.90 -27.45 1.81
N GLU A 199 -6.07 -28.50 1.80
CA GLU A 199 -4.61 -28.33 1.77
C GLU A 199 -4.11 -27.92 0.38
N ILE A 200 -4.70 -28.48 -0.69
CA ILE A 200 -4.36 -28.13 -2.07
C ILE A 200 -4.72 -26.67 -2.37
N ASP A 201 -5.88 -26.23 -1.87
CA ASP A 201 -6.35 -24.85 -2.02
C ASP A 201 -5.33 -23.83 -1.50
N LYS A 202 -4.72 -24.11 -0.34
CA LYS A 202 -3.72 -23.23 0.29
C LYS A 202 -2.38 -23.17 -0.45
N VAL A 203 -2.05 -24.18 -1.26
CA VAL A 203 -0.75 -24.24 -1.97
C VAL A 203 -0.85 -23.90 -3.46
N TYR A 204 -2.03 -23.99 -4.06
CA TYR A 204 -2.24 -23.78 -5.50
C TYR A 204 -3.24 -22.65 -5.79
N LYS A 205 -2.69 -21.46 -6.04
CA LYS A 205 -3.43 -20.19 -6.22
C LYS A 205 -4.60 -20.24 -7.19
N TRP A 206 -4.47 -20.96 -8.31
CA TRP A 206 -5.41 -20.80 -9.43
C TRP A 206 -6.70 -21.60 -9.27
N GLY A 207 -6.71 -22.63 -8.42
CA GLY A 207 -7.85 -23.51 -8.27
C GLY A 207 -8.24 -24.22 -9.59
N VAL A 208 -9.54 -24.48 -9.74
CA VAL A 208 -10.14 -25.02 -10.97
C VAL A 208 -11.25 -24.07 -11.43
N GLY A 209 -11.23 -23.68 -12.72
CA GLY A 209 -12.20 -22.75 -13.29
C GLY A 209 -11.73 -21.28 -13.25
N PRO A 210 -12.66 -20.30 -13.25
CA PRO A 210 -12.31 -18.90 -13.17
C PRO A 210 -11.57 -18.56 -11.86
N TYR A 211 -10.53 -17.73 -11.94
CA TYR A 211 -9.85 -17.22 -10.74
C TYR A 211 -10.60 -16.00 -10.19
N ILE A 212 -11.49 -16.22 -9.21
CA ILE A 212 -12.42 -15.21 -8.69
C ILE A 212 -11.80 -14.38 -7.56
N ASP A 213 -10.83 -14.91 -6.82
CA ASP A 213 -10.12 -14.23 -5.72
C ASP A 213 -9.61 -12.83 -6.12
N GLY A 214 -9.25 -12.65 -7.40
CA GLY A 214 -8.86 -11.38 -7.98
C GLY A 214 -9.88 -10.25 -7.78
N LEU A 215 -11.18 -10.58 -7.75
CA LEU A 215 -12.28 -9.63 -7.52
C LEU A 215 -12.24 -8.98 -6.13
N PHE A 216 -11.67 -9.65 -5.12
CA PHE A 216 -11.57 -9.09 -3.77
C PHE A 216 -10.43 -8.06 -3.64
N SER A 217 -9.45 -8.08 -4.55
CA SER A 217 -8.36 -7.10 -4.55
C SER A 217 -8.81 -5.77 -5.14
N GLN A 218 -8.74 -4.72 -4.32
CA GLN A 218 -9.30 -3.40 -4.59
C GLN A 218 -10.79 -3.38 -4.97
N GLY A 219 -11.51 -4.48 -4.76
CA GLY A 219 -12.92 -4.62 -5.10
C GLY A 219 -13.87 -4.31 -3.95
N SER A 220 -15.17 -4.51 -4.21
CA SER A 220 -16.25 -4.21 -3.28
C SER A 220 -17.31 -5.31 -3.23
N PHE A 221 -16.94 -6.57 -3.47
CA PHE A 221 -17.92 -7.67 -3.60
C PHE A 221 -18.23 -8.41 -2.31
N GLY A 222 -17.39 -8.25 -1.28
CA GLY A 222 -17.54 -8.96 -0.02
C GLY A 222 -16.49 -8.58 1.00
N ILE A 223 -16.59 -9.19 2.17
CA ILE A 223 -15.72 -9.00 3.32
C ILE A 223 -14.87 -10.26 3.47
N VAL A 224 -13.57 -10.15 3.21
CA VAL A 224 -12.63 -11.28 3.35
C VAL A 224 -12.42 -11.58 4.84
N THR A 225 -12.58 -12.85 5.24
CA THR A 225 -12.56 -13.31 6.64
C THR A 225 -11.32 -14.14 6.98
N GLU A 226 -10.65 -14.68 5.97
CA GLU A 226 -9.47 -15.53 6.09
C GLU A 226 -8.68 -15.46 4.76
N ALA A 227 -7.35 -15.49 4.83
CA ALA A 227 -6.51 -15.66 3.65
C ALA A 227 -5.21 -16.42 3.95
N SER A 228 -4.77 -17.19 2.96
CA SER A 228 -3.50 -17.92 2.97
C SER A 228 -2.45 -17.25 2.09
N PHE A 229 -1.20 -17.28 2.54
CA PHE A 229 -0.07 -16.65 1.86
C PHE A 229 1.14 -17.57 1.80
N ALA A 230 1.77 -17.65 0.63
CA ALA A 230 3.09 -18.23 0.47
C ALA A 230 4.19 -17.26 0.91
N LEU A 231 5.01 -17.69 1.86
CA LEU A 231 6.10 -16.90 2.44
C LEU A 231 7.41 -17.14 1.68
N ALA A 232 8.27 -16.12 1.61
CA ALA A 232 9.62 -16.31 1.08
C ALA A 232 10.52 -16.92 2.15
N ARG A 233 11.41 -17.85 1.76
CA ARG A 233 12.48 -18.30 2.64
C ARG A 233 13.49 -17.18 2.89
N ILE A 234 14.04 -17.16 4.10
CA ILE A 234 15.20 -16.31 4.42
C ILE A 234 16.39 -16.83 3.58
N PRO A 235 16.99 -16.01 2.71
CA PRO A 235 18.09 -16.46 1.86
C PRO A 235 19.38 -16.62 2.69
N GLU A 236 20.31 -17.43 2.16
CA GLU A 236 21.66 -17.57 2.73
C GLU A 236 22.37 -16.20 2.87
N GLN A 237 22.20 -15.31 1.89
CA GLN A 237 22.77 -13.97 1.91
C GLN A 237 21.79 -12.93 1.38
N ILE A 238 21.74 -11.81 2.11
CA ILE A 238 21.12 -10.57 1.66
C ILE A 238 22.23 -9.57 1.40
N THR A 239 22.29 -9.05 0.18
CA THR A 239 23.27 -8.02 -0.20
C THR A 239 22.55 -6.79 -0.69
N ARG A 240 22.57 -5.74 0.12
CA ARG A 240 22.08 -4.42 -0.28
C ARG A 240 23.09 -3.77 -1.21
N PHE A 241 22.59 -2.96 -2.12
CA PHE A 241 23.43 -2.19 -3.02
C PHE A 241 23.02 -0.73 -3.06
N TYR A 242 24.00 0.13 -3.31
CA TYR A 242 23.83 1.56 -3.52
C TYR A 242 24.75 2.01 -4.65
N PHE A 243 24.26 2.86 -5.54
CA PHE A 243 25.07 3.49 -6.58
C PHE A 243 24.46 4.81 -7.03
N ALA A 244 25.28 5.66 -7.64
CA ALA A 244 24.88 7.01 -8.06
C ALA A 244 25.02 7.14 -9.58
N PRO A 245 24.13 7.91 -10.26
CA PRO A 245 24.33 8.27 -11.65
C PRO A 245 25.68 8.94 -11.87
N LYS A 246 26.29 8.73 -13.03
CA LYS A 246 27.42 9.55 -13.45
C LYS A 246 26.96 10.97 -13.83
N PRO A 247 27.79 11.99 -13.58
CA PRO A 247 27.51 13.34 -14.07
C PRO A 247 27.33 13.35 -15.60
N GLY A 248 26.39 14.16 -16.09
CA GLY A 248 26.14 14.37 -17.53
C GLY A 248 25.40 13.23 -18.25
N VAL A 249 25.07 12.13 -17.58
CA VAL A 249 24.29 11.04 -18.21
C VAL A 249 22.81 11.40 -18.27
N ALA A 250 22.20 11.19 -19.43
CA ALA A 250 20.78 11.42 -19.63
C ALA A 250 19.94 10.48 -18.74
N MET A 251 18.87 11.02 -18.17
CA MET A 251 17.95 10.23 -17.34
C MET A 251 17.30 9.08 -18.12
N GLU A 252 17.10 9.26 -19.42
CA GLU A 252 16.58 8.19 -20.28
C GLU A 252 17.51 6.98 -20.31
N ASP A 253 18.82 7.21 -20.49
CA ASP A 253 19.82 6.16 -20.51
C ASP A 253 19.92 5.45 -19.16
N LEU A 254 19.82 6.17 -18.04
CA LEU A 254 19.83 5.58 -16.71
C LEU A 254 18.70 4.55 -16.55
N ILE A 255 17.47 4.95 -16.90
CA ILE A 255 16.29 4.08 -16.78
C ILE A 255 16.37 2.89 -17.74
N ASP A 256 16.86 3.09 -18.95
CA ASP A 256 16.98 2.02 -19.94
C ASP A 256 18.05 0.99 -19.55
N HIS A 257 19.15 1.39 -18.91
CA HIS A 257 20.12 0.44 -18.34
C HIS A 257 19.57 -0.27 -17.09
N LEU A 258 18.75 0.38 -16.27
CA LEU A 258 18.04 -0.30 -15.17
C LEU A 258 17.05 -1.34 -15.70
N ARG A 259 16.36 -1.06 -16.82
CA ARG A 259 15.54 -2.05 -17.54
C ARG A 259 16.38 -3.23 -17.99
N GLU A 260 17.49 -2.99 -18.69
CA GLU A 260 18.37 -4.06 -19.17
C GLU A 260 18.86 -4.94 -18.01
N ALA A 261 19.22 -4.32 -16.88
CA ALA A 261 19.61 -5.04 -15.68
C ALA A 261 18.47 -5.91 -15.13
N LYS A 262 17.23 -5.41 -15.06
CA LYS A 262 16.06 -6.21 -14.65
C LYS A 262 15.78 -7.36 -15.62
N GLN A 263 15.87 -7.14 -16.93
CA GLN A 263 15.65 -8.17 -17.95
C GLN A 263 16.69 -9.29 -17.89
N ARG A 264 17.96 -8.96 -17.61
CA ARG A 264 19.06 -9.94 -17.58
C ARG A 264 19.20 -10.66 -16.24
N LEU A 265 18.99 -9.96 -15.13
CA LEU A 265 19.15 -10.53 -13.79
C LEU A 265 17.86 -11.17 -13.26
N GLY A 266 16.72 -10.86 -13.87
CA GLY A 266 15.41 -11.41 -13.53
C GLY A 266 15.10 -11.31 -12.04
N ASN A 267 14.59 -12.41 -11.49
CA ASN A 267 14.12 -12.48 -10.10
C ASN A 267 15.24 -12.59 -9.06
N VAL A 268 16.52 -12.70 -9.46
CA VAL A 268 17.64 -12.60 -8.51
C VAL A 268 17.69 -11.20 -7.87
N MET A 269 17.15 -10.21 -8.59
CA MET A 269 17.08 -8.82 -8.19
C MET A 269 15.63 -8.37 -8.01
N ASN A 270 15.24 -8.07 -6.78
CA ASN A 270 13.84 -7.83 -6.44
C ASN A 270 13.32 -6.53 -7.05
N SER A 271 13.92 -5.39 -6.69
CA SER A 271 13.59 -4.10 -7.27
C SER A 271 14.81 -3.18 -7.24
N PHE A 272 14.79 -2.20 -8.14
CA PHE A 272 15.52 -0.97 -7.94
C PHE A 272 14.58 0.04 -7.31
N GLU A 273 15.07 0.73 -6.31
CA GLU A 273 14.47 1.94 -5.78
C GLU A 273 15.40 3.12 -6.12
N PHE A 274 14.83 4.23 -6.56
CA PHE A 274 15.58 5.39 -7.04
C PHE A 274 14.84 6.66 -6.62
N GLY A 275 15.45 7.51 -5.81
CA GLY A 275 14.74 8.67 -5.26
C GLY A 275 15.61 9.88 -5.04
N ASN A 276 14.97 11.05 -5.02
CA ASN A 276 15.58 12.34 -4.68
C ASN A 276 15.05 12.83 -3.32
N ARG A 277 15.15 11.98 -2.29
CA ARG A 277 14.51 12.19 -0.98
C ARG A 277 15.21 13.23 -0.09
N THR A 278 16.31 13.85 -0.53
CA THR A 278 17.23 14.56 0.39
C THR A 278 17.39 16.06 0.16
N LYS A 279 16.79 16.68 -0.88
CA LYS A 279 16.91 18.13 -1.09
C LYS A 279 15.59 18.78 -1.51
N SER A 280 15.37 20.01 -1.04
CA SER A 280 14.27 20.89 -1.48
C SER A 280 14.55 21.38 -2.89
N THR A 281 13.57 21.27 -3.80
CA THR A 281 13.71 21.69 -5.20
C THR A 281 13.53 23.20 -5.42
N TYR A 282 13.08 23.96 -4.41
CA TYR A 282 12.81 25.40 -4.54
C TYR A 282 13.89 26.30 -3.92
N GLN A 283 14.70 25.78 -2.99
CA GLN A 283 15.83 26.52 -2.43
C GLN A 283 17.12 26.29 -3.25
N LYS A 284 17.29 27.14 -4.29
CA LYS A 284 18.54 27.62 -4.96
C LYS A 284 18.74 27.30 -6.46
N SER A 285 19.04 28.40 -7.18
CA SER A 285 19.72 28.67 -8.47
C SER A 285 19.49 27.80 -9.72
N VAL A 286 19.30 28.53 -10.83
CA VAL A 286 18.98 28.14 -12.21
C VAL A 286 20.06 27.29 -12.93
N ASN A 287 21.18 26.92 -12.28
CA ASN A 287 22.37 26.39 -12.97
C ASN A 287 22.90 25.01 -12.50
N ASP A 288 22.19 24.25 -11.66
CA ASP A 288 22.67 22.89 -11.30
C ASP A 288 22.02 21.82 -12.17
N GLU A 289 22.82 21.21 -13.03
CA GLU A 289 22.45 20.06 -13.87
C GLU A 289 21.92 18.90 -13.01
N ASP A 290 20.74 18.42 -13.40
CA ASP A 290 19.78 17.53 -12.71
C ASP A 290 20.27 16.12 -12.28
N ALA A 291 21.59 15.86 -12.26
CA ALA A 291 22.17 14.54 -11.95
C ALA A 291 22.55 14.31 -10.47
N GLU A 292 22.63 15.35 -9.63
CA GLU A 292 23.46 15.27 -8.41
C GLU A 292 22.82 14.73 -7.10
N SER A 293 21.57 14.27 -7.07
CA SER A 293 20.98 13.73 -5.83
C SER A 293 20.13 12.49 -5.95
N TRP A 294 20.14 11.82 -7.11
CA TRP A 294 19.50 10.52 -7.22
C TRP A 294 20.43 9.40 -6.77
N MET A 295 19.91 8.50 -5.94
CA MET A 295 20.62 7.31 -5.50
C MET A 295 19.77 6.09 -5.83
N VAL A 296 20.36 5.10 -6.51
CA VAL A 296 19.74 3.80 -6.69
C VAL A 296 20.10 2.93 -5.50
N TYR A 297 19.11 2.23 -4.97
CA TYR A 297 19.28 1.25 -3.91
C TYR A 297 18.37 0.04 -4.11
N GLY A 298 18.68 -1.04 -3.42
CA GLY A 298 17.92 -2.29 -3.48
C GLY A 298 18.70 -3.42 -2.82
N ALA A 299 18.26 -4.66 -3.04
CA ALA A 299 18.94 -5.84 -2.50
C ALA A 299 18.84 -7.07 -3.40
N LEU A 300 19.84 -7.95 -3.23
CA LEU A 300 19.89 -9.31 -3.75
C LEU A 300 19.61 -10.29 -2.61
N HIS A 301 18.69 -11.23 -2.81
CA HIS A 301 18.27 -12.24 -1.82
C HIS A 301 18.55 -13.64 -2.36
N THR A 302 19.78 -14.14 -2.18
CA THR A 302 20.21 -15.39 -2.80
C THR A 302 21.46 -15.98 -2.11
N THR A 303 22.06 -17.01 -2.69
CA THR A 303 23.28 -17.64 -2.19
C THR A 303 24.51 -16.75 -2.37
N LYS A 304 25.58 -17.03 -1.62
CA LYS A 304 26.88 -16.34 -1.76
C LYS A 304 27.45 -16.40 -3.18
N ARG A 305 27.24 -17.52 -3.88
CA ARG A 305 27.75 -17.75 -5.24
C ARG A 305 26.98 -16.96 -6.27
N VAL A 306 25.65 -17.01 -6.22
CA VAL A 306 24.78 -16.28 -7.16
C VAL A 306 24.92 -14.78 -6.96
N THR A 307 25.01 -14.31 -5.70
CA THR A 307 25.26 -12.89 -5.38
C THR A 307 26.51 -12.36 -6.09
N ARG A 308 27.62 -13.11 -6.07
CA ARG A 308 28.88 -12.69 -6.72
C ARG A 308 28.74 -12.56 -8.23
N ALA A 309 28.06 -13.52 -8.87
CA ALA A 309 27.78 -13.47 -10.30
C ALA A 309 26.86 -12.29 -10.65
N ALA A 310 25.76 -12.14 -9.93
CA ALA A 310 24.81 -11.05 -10.12
C ALA A 310 25.45 -9.66 -9.96
N ILE A 311 26.34 -9.47 -8.97
CA ILE A 311 27.10 -8.22 -8.82
C ILE A 311 28.00 -7.96 -10.03
N LYS A 312 28.67 -8.99 -10.57
CA LYS A 312 29.55 -8.84 -11.74
C LYS A 312 28.76 -8.42 -12.98
N ASP A 313 27.64 -9.07 -13.25
CA ASP A 313 26.80 -8.76 -14.40
C ASP A 313 26.09 -7.42 -14.24
N MET A 314 25.58 -7.11 -13.04
CA MET A 314 25.00 -5.80 -12.72
C MET A 314 26.02 -4.68 -12.95
N LYS A 315 27.26 -4.82 -12.47
CA LYS A 315 28.31 -3.83 -12.73
C LYS A 315 28.60 -3.69 -14.21
N ARG A 316 28.67 -4.80 -14.96
CA ARG A 316 28.91 -4.76 -16.41
C ARG A 316 27.83 -3.96 -17.13
N ILE A 317 26.57 -4.19 -16.79
CA ILE A 317 25.42 -3.52 -17.40
C ILE A 317 25.36 -2.05 -16.97
N LEU A 318 25.57 -1.74 -15.69
CA LEU A 318 25.30 -0.41 -15.13
C LEU A 318 26.52 0.53 -15.14
N ALA A 319 27.75 0.02 -15.26
CA ALA A 319 28.96 0.85 -15.26
C ALA A 319 29.05 1.92 -16.36
N PRO A 320 28.39 1.81 -17.54
CA PRO A 320 28.35 2.91 -18.49
C PRO A 320 27.73 4.18 -17.90
N VAL A 321 26.66 4.03 -17.11
CA VAL A 321 25.81 5.15 -16.68
C VAL A 321 25.82 5.42 -15.15
N PHE A 322 26.24 4.45 -14.34
CA PHE A 322 26.34 4.57 -12.88
C PHE A 322 27.79 4.45 -12.40
N THR A 323 28.03 4.98 -11.20
CA THR A 323 29.31 4.95 -10.48
C THR A 323 29.09 4.75 -8.99
N ASP A 324 30.18 4.69 -8.23
CA ASP A 324 30.19 4.60 -6.76
C ASP A 324 29.38 3.41 -6.21
N PHE A 325 29.62 2.23 -6.80
CA PHE A 325 28.94 1.00 -6.41
C PHE A 325 29.37 0.52 -5.01
N VAL A 326 28.39 0.36 -4.14
CA VAL A 326 28.52 -0.17 -2.79
C VAL A 326 27.66 -1.42 -2.66
N PHE A 327 28.22 -2.50 -2.09
CA PHE A 327 27.53 -3.76 -1.83
C PHE A 327 27.73 -4.18 -0.36
N LEU A 328 26.65 -4.27 0.40
CA LEU A 328 26.66 -4.50 1.85
C LEU A 328 25.89 -5.76 2.20
N ASN A 329 26.60 -6.75 2.70
CA ASN A 329 26.02 -7.90 3.39
C ASN A 329 26.31 -7.77 4.90
N HIS A 330 25.87 -8.75 5.70
CA HIS A 330 26.09 -8.71 7.15
C HIS A 330 27.58 -8.60 7.53
N ASP A 331 28.45 -9.41 6.93
CA ASP A 331 29.89 -9.43 7.20
C ASP A 331 30.58 -8.11 6.84
N HIS A 332 30.08 -7.39 5.83
CA HIS A 332 30.55 -6.04 5.52
C HIS A 332 30.15 -5.05 6.62
N LEU A 333 28.92 -5.10 7.12
CA LEU A 333 28.43 -4.18 8.15
C LEU A 333 29.25 -4.30 9.44
N GLU A 334 29.50 -5.52 9.91
CA GLU A 334 30.31 -5.74 11.12
C GLU A 334 31.75 -5.22 10.95
N ARG A 335 32.36 -5.46 9.79
CA ARG A 335 33.71 -4.95 9.50
C ARG A 335 33.77 -3.43 9.38
N ILE A 336 32.75 -2.78 8.80
CA ILE A 336 32.68 -1.32 8.73
C ILE A 336 32.54 -0.73 10.14
N ARG A 337 31.72 -1.37 10.99
CA ARG A 337 31.53 -0.95 12.39
C ARG A 337 32.83 -1.04 13.18
N ALA A 338 33.58 -2.14 13.02
CA ALA A 338 34.86 -2.35 13.70
C ALA A 338 36.01 -1.47 13.14
N PHE A 339 36.05 -1.25 11.83
CA PHE A 339 37.16 -0.56 11.15
C PHE A 339 36.66 0.51 10.16
N PRO A 340 35.98 1.58 10.63
CA PRO A 340 35.31 2.54 9.75
C PRO A 340 36.27 3.29 8.80
N TYR A 341 37.52 3.53 9.23
CA TYR A 341 38.53 4.24 8.46
C TYR A 341 38.91 3.53 7.14
N LEU A 342 38.79 2.21 7.08
CA LEU A 342 39.05 1.41 5.86
C LEU A 342 38.00 1.65 4.77
N TYR A 343 36.83 2.20 5.13
CA TYR A 343 35.67 2.34 4.25
C TYR A 343 35.36 3.81 3.96
N ASN A 344 36.40 4.63 3.74
CA ASN A 344 36.30 6.07 3.48
C ASN A 344 36.62 6.49 2.02
N ARG A 345 36.54 5.53 1.08
CA ARG A 345 37.07 5.65 -0.30
C ARG A 345 36.17 6.39 -1.30
N SER A 346 34.90 6.62 -1.00
CA SER A 346 33.95 7.26 -1.92
C SER A 346 32.81 7.95 -1.17
N LYS A 347 31.92 8.68 -1.88
CA LYS A 347 30.78 9.40 -1.29
C LYS A 347 29.79 8.44 -0.65
N ASN A 348 29.41 7.36 -1.33
CA ASN A 348 28.49 6.35 -0.80
C ASN A 348 29.13 5.56 0.35
N TRP A 349 30.41 5.20 0.26
CA TRP A 349 31.12 4.55 1.38
C TRP A 349 31.21 5.47 2.61
N LYS A 350 31.50 6.77 2.43
CA LYS A 350 31.43 7.79 3.49
C LYS A 350 30.05 7.85 4.13
N TYR A 351 29.00 7.87 3.32
CA TYR A 351 27.62 7.90 3.81
C TYR A 351 27.30 6.65 4.66
N VAL A 352 27.62 5.46 4.15
CA VAL A 352 27.41 4.18 4.85
C VAL A 352 28.14 4.16 6.19
N THR A 353 29.42 4.54 6.21
CA THR A 353 30.24 4.53 7.42
C THR A 353 29.71 5.51 8.48
N ARG A 354 29.30 6.72 8.07
CA ARG A 354 28.70 7.72 8.99
C ARG A 354 27.33 7.29 9.53
N ASN A 355 26.60 6.46 8.79
CA ASN A 355 25.25 6.02 9.12
C ASN A 355 25.22 4.52 9.47
N ILE A 356 26.33 3.95 9.98
CA ILE A 356 26.47 2.49 10.12
C ILE A 356 25.39 1.88 11.02
N GLU A 357 25.03 2.53 12.12
CA GLU A 357 23.96 2.04 13.02
C GLU A 357 22.60 2.01 12.31
N LYS A 358 22.31 3.02 11.48
CA LYS A 358 21.11 3.04 10.62
C LYS A 358 21.16 1.94 9.54
N MET A 359 22.35 1.65 9.01
CA MET A 359 22.54 0.56 8.06
C MET A 359 22.35 -0.81 8.73
N ILE A 360 22.80 -0.99 9.96
CA ILE A 360 22.57 -2.19 10.76
C ILE A 360 21.07 -2.31 11.07
N TYR A 361 20.42 -1.23 11.47
CA TYR A 361 18.97 -1.20 11.71
C TYR A 361 18.16 -1.69 10.50
N TYR A 362 18.44 -1.16 9.32
CA TYR A 362 17.78 -1.58 8.08
C TYR A 362 18.04 -3.05 7.70
N LYS A 363 19.04 -3.73 8.28
CA LYS A 363 19.27 -5.18 8.03
C LYS A 363 18.02 -5.99 8.37
N ASP A 364 17.37 -5.66 9.47
CA ASP A 364 16.22 -6.42 9.96
C ASP A 364 14.99 -6.22 9.08
N LEU A 365 14.81 -5.01 8.56
CA LEU A 365 13.77 -4.70 7.57
C LEU A 365 13.87 -5.59 6.33
N TYR A 366 15.09 -5.81 5.83
CA TYR A 366 15.34 -6.67 4.67
C TYR A 366 15.21 -8.17 4.98
N ARG A 367 15.11 -8.56 6.26
CA ARG A 367 14.86 -9.92 6.74
C ARG A 367 13.40 -10.16 7.15
N GLY A 368 12.51 -9.23 6.87
CA GLY A 368 11.08 -9.39 7.17
C GLY A 368 10.65 -8.84 8.52
N MET A 369 11.50 -8.09 9.23
CA MET A 369 11.10 -7.42 10.47
C MET A 369 10.52 -6.03 10.16
N PRO A 370 9.24 -5.76 10.44
CA PRO A 370 8.65 -4.45 10.19
C PRO A 370 9.19 -3.39 11.15
N ASP A 371 9.02 -2.14 10.75
CA ASP A 371 9.52 -0.95 11.43
C ASP A 371 8.43 0.16 11.45
N GLN A 372 8.50 1.06 12.43
CA GLN A 372 7.70 2.28 12.54
C GLN A 372 8.34 3.52 11.89
N GLY A 373 9.65 3.51 11.59
CA GLY A 373 10.45 4.69 11.22
C GLY A 373 10.05 5.45 9.94
N HIS A 374 9.07 5.00 9.16
CA HIS A 374 8.52 5.79 8.04
C HIS A 374 7.26 6.58 8.36
N LEU A 375 6.62 6.37 9.52
CA LEU A 375 5.48 7.22 9.91
C LEU A 375 5.90 8.67 10.12
N GLU A 376 7.12 8.90 10.63
CA GLU A 376 7.74 10.23 10.76
C GLU A 376 7.71 11.04 9.44
N TYR A 377 7.87 10.35 8.31
CA TYR A 377 7.89 10.99 6.99
C TYR A 377 6.57 11.69 6.66
N ALA A 378 5.44 11.14 7.10
CA ALA A 378 4.13 11.76 6.88
C ALA A 378 3.97 13.09 7.63
N PHE A 379 4.75 13.31 8.68
CA PHE A 379 4.70 14.53 9.48
C PHE A 379 5.75 15.58 9.09
N SER A 380 6.65 15.28 8.15
CA SER A 380 7.77 16.18 7.83
C SER A 380 7.36 17.49 7.17
N GLY A 381 6.07 17.65 6.83
CA GLY A 381 5.50 18.88 6.26
C GLY A 381 5.07 19.91 7.28
N ARG A 382 4.99 19.55 8.58
CA ARG A 382 4.53 20.49 9.61
C ARG A 382 5.55 21.59 9.85
N SER A 383 5.05 22.82 9.93
CA SER A 383 5.85 24.01 10.26
C SER A 383 6.23 24.09 11.74
N ASN A 384 5.39 23.55 12.64
CA ASN A 384 5.62 23.56 14.09
C ASN A 384 6.37 22.31 14.58
N SER A 385 7.52 22.54 15.24
CA SER A 385 8.44 21.51 15.77
C SER A 385 7.98 20.83 17.06
N ASN A 386 6.85 21.22 17.65
CA ASN A 386 6.30 20.65 18.88
C ASN A 386 5.64 19.27 18.69
N MET A 387 6.17 18.45 17.78
CA MET A 387 5.81 17.05 17.76
C MET A 387 6.57 16.32 18.85
N ASP A 388 5.82 15.72 19.76
CA ASP A 388 6.38 14.76 20.68
C ASP A 388 6.67 13.44 19.95
N ILE A 389 7.87 13.32 19.37
CA ILE A 389 8.35 12.12 18.69
C ILE A 389 8.47 10.93 19.66
N SER A 390 8.44 11.17 20.99
CA SER A 390 8.42 10.10 22.00
C SER A 390 7.05 9.44 22.17
N SER A 391 5.99 10.04 21.59
CA SER A 391 4.62 9.53 21.68
C SER A 391 4.20 8.76 20.43
N ASP A 392 3.21 7.87 20.59
CA ASP A 392 2.71 6.98 19.53
C ASP A 392 2.23 7.76 18.29
N LEU A 393 3.06 7.78 17.24
CA LEU A 393 2.81 8.50 15.99
C LEU A 393 1.53 8.04 15.29
N GLU A 394 1.13 6.77 15.45
CA GLU A 394 -0.10 6.26 14.84
C GLU A 394 -1.33 6.96 15.45
N LYS A 395 -1.34 7.25 16.75
CA LYS A 395 -2.43 8.00 17.42
C LYS A 395 -2.50 9.46 17.00
N GLN A 396 -1.38 10.00 16.52
CA GLN A 396 -1.30 11.39 16.07
C GLN A 396 -1.45 11.57 14.57
N ILE A 397 -1.65 10.48 13.81
CA ILE A 397 -1.63 10.48 12.35
C ILE A 397 -2.59 11.47 11.71
N LYS A 398 -3.69 11.81 12.39
CA LYS A 398 -4.63 12.86 11.95
C LYS A 398 -4.00 14.23 11.78
N LYS A 399 -2.90 14.50 12.50
CA LYS A 399 -2.12 15.75 12.43
C LYS A 399 -1.09 15.75 11.30
N ALA A 400 -0.95 14.65 10.55
CA ALA A 400 -0.05 14.55 9.40
C ALA A 400 -0.74 15.06 8.12
N GLY A 401 -0.02 15.80 7.29
CA GLY A 401 -0.43 16.14 5.93
C GLY A 401 0.35 15.30 4.92
N TYR A 402 -0.29 14.24 4.41
CA TYR A 402 0.34 13.31 3.48
C TYR A 402 -0.65 12.70 2.49
N ILE A 403 -0.33 12.82 1.20
CA ILE A 403 -1.01 12.15 0.09
C ILE A 403 0.03 11.38 -0.73
N SER A 404 -0.24 10.12 -1.07
CA SER A 404 0.65 9.31 -1.92
C SER A 404 0.06 9.12 -3.31
N PHE A 405 0.65 9.78 -4.31
CA PHE A 405 0.27 9.61 -5.71
C PHE A 405 1.24 8.66 -6.42
N ARG A 406 0.76 7.50 -6.92
CA ARG A 406 1.64 6.42 -7.43
C ARG A 406 1.29 5.93 -8.84
N PRO A 407 1.44 6.76 -9.89
CA PRO A 407 1.22 6.39 -11.28
C PRO A 407 2.13 5.24 -11.73
N LEU A 408 1.54 4.36 -12.54
CA LEU A 408 2.25 3.39 -13.34
C LEU A 408 2.63 4.01 -14.68
N MET A 409 3.83 3.67 -15.14
CA MET A 409 4.29 3.97 -16.49
C MET A 409 5.16 2.82 -17.00
N PRO A 410 5.27 2.63 -18.33
CA PRO A 410 6.23 1.67 -18.89
C PRO A 410 7.64 1.94 -18.38
N LEU A 411 8.44 0.90 -18.18
CA LEU A 411 9.85 1.03 -17.82
C LEU A 411 10.66 1.48 -19.05
N LYS A 412 10.50 2.75 -19.42
CA LYS A 412 11.16 3.38 -20.57
C LYS A 412 11.65 4.76 -20.18
N GLY A 413 12.89 5.07 -20.53
CA GLY A 413 13.53 6.34 -20.20
C GLY A 413 12.69 7.56 -20.59
N LYS A 414 12.21 7.59 -21.83
CA LYS A 414 11.35 8.66 -22.35
C LYS A 414 10.07 8.88 -21.52
N ASP A 415 9.43 7.79 -21.06
CA ASP A 415 8.18 7.86 -20.34
C ASP A 415 8.41 8.43 -18.92
N PHE A 416 9.53 8.03 -18.29
CA PHE A 416 10.00 8.57 -17.02
C PHE A 416 10.40 10.05 -17.11
N VAL A 417 11.13 10.45 -18.15
CA VAL A 417 11.49 11.86 -18.39
C VAL A 417 10.25 12.72 -18.60
N ARG A 418 9.27 12.25 -19.38
CA ARG A 418 8.00 12.94 -19.57
C ARG A 418 7.26 13.16 -18.25
N TYR A 419 7.22 12.15 -17.38
CA TYR A 419 6.58 12.25 -16.07
C TYR A 419 7.32 13.19 -15.11
N THR A 420 8.64 13.08 -15.00
CA THR A 420 9.43 13.97 -14.13
C THR A 420 9.35 15.44 -14.59
N ALA A 421 9.25 15.70 -15.90
CA ALA A 421 8.98 17.04 -16.41
C ALA A 421 7.61 17.59 -15.98
N LEU A 422 6.57 16.73 -15.97
CA LEU A 422 5.25 17.11 -15.43
C LEU A 422 5.34 17.45 -13.94
N VAL A 423 5.95 16.60 -13.13
CA VAL A 423 6.10 16.83 -11.68
C VAL A 423 6.84 18.14 -11.41
N ARG A 424 7.94 18.42 -12.13
CA ARG A 424 8.68 19.69 -12.04
C ARG A 424 7.81 20.89 -12.41
N LYS A 425 7.00 20.77 -13.47
CA LYS A 425 6.10 21.85 -13.91
C LYS A 425 5.06 22.18 -12.83
N ILE A 426 4.43 21.17 -12.25
CA ILE A 426 3.44 21.34 -11.17
C ILE A 426 4.13 21.90 -9.92
N SER A 427 5.27 21.34 -9.52
CA SER A 427 6.06 21.82 -8.38
C SER A 427 6.41 23.32 -8.51
N ARG A 428 6.87 23.76 -9.69
CA ARG A 428 7.15 25.18 -9.98
C ARG A 428 5.89 26.05 -9.97
N LYS A 429 4.79 25.58 -10.55
CA LYS A 429 3.50 26.30 -10.60
C LYS A 429 3.01 26.63 -9.19
N TYR A 430 2.99 25.64 -8.29
CA TYR A 430 2.48 25.80 -6.93
C TYR A 430 3.53 26.24 -5.91
N ARG A 431 4.81 26.38 -6.33
CA ARG A 431 5.96 26.60 -5.42
C ARG A 431 5.98 25.58 -4.28
N PHE A 432 5.69 24.33 -4.62
CA PHE A 432 5.49 23.22 -3.68
C PHE A 432 6.46 22.09 -3.98
N ASP A 433 7.15 21.59 -2.96
CA ASP A 433 8.21 20.60 -3.14
C ASP A 433 7.65 19.18 -3.17
N LEU A 434 7.58 18.61 -4.37
CA LEU A 434 7.08 17.26 -4.59
C LEU A 434 8.21 16.24 -4.45
N LYS A 435 8.03 15.26 -3.56
CA LYS A 435 9.04 14.25 -3.28
C LYS A 435 8.81 13.01 -4.12
N MET A 436 9.83 12.56 -4.85
CA MET A 436 9.75 11.37 -5.68
C MET A 436 10.56 10.21 -5.10
N ASN A 437 9.93 9.04 -4.99
CA ASN A 437 10.58 7.75 -4.79
C ASN A 437 10.10 6.76 -5.85
N ILE A 438 11.01 6.36 -6.71
CA ILE A 438 10.72 5.57 -7.89
C ILE A 438 11.03 4.13 -7.59
N SER A 439 10.09 3.26 -7.91
CA SER A 439 10.25 1.84 -7.76
C SER A 439 10.17 1.13 -9.10
N ILE A 440 11.09 0.20 -9.32
CA ILE A 440 11.16 -0.64 -10.51
C ILE A 440 11.00 -2.10 -10.06
N PRO A 441 9.75 -2.56 -9.81
CA PRO A 441 9.48 -3.93 -9.38
C PRO A 441 9.73 -4.98 -10.46
N SER A 442 9.49 -4.63 -11.71
CA SER A 442 9.61 -5.52 -12.86
C SER A 442 10.34 -4.81 -14.00
N GLU A 443 10.69 -5.57 -15.01
CA GLU A 443 11.26 -5.13 -16.27
C GLU A 443 10.28 -4.36 -17.18
N ASN A 444 9.00 -4.30 -16.81
CA ASN A 444 7.93 -3.79 -17.67
C ASN A 444 7.40 -2.42 -17.24
N HIS A 445 7.47 -2.09 -15.96
CA HIS A 445 6.87 -0.87 -15.44
C HIS A 445 7.63 -0.22 -14.28
N ILE A 446 7.38 1.07 -14.12
CA ILE A 446 7.81 1.91 -13.02
C ILE A 446 6.58 2.25 -12.16
N VAL A 447 6.73 2.20 -10.85
CA VAL A 447 5.81 2.84 -9.89
C VAL A 447 6.47 4.14 -9.43
N ALA A 448 6.03 5.27 -10.00
CA ALA A 448 6.62 6.56 -9.71
C ALA A 448 5.90 7.22 -8.53
N THR A 449 6.29 6.89 -7.30
CA THR A 449 5.68 7.49 -6.11
C THR A 449 6.05 8.96 -6.04
N THR A 450 5.04 9.82 -6.05
CA THR A 450 5.13 11.26 -5.90
C THR A 450 4.32 11.63 -4.66
N ASP A 451 5.05 11.84 -3.58
CA ASP A 451 4.50 12.15 -2.27
C ASP A 451 4.26 13.66 -2.14
N ILE A 452 3.05 14.02 -1.72
CA ILE A 452 2.66 15.39 -1.37
C ILE A 452 2.64 15.44 0.15
N ILE A 453 3.64 16.09 0.73
CA ILE A 453 3.77 16.27 2.18
C ILE A 453 3.56 17.73 2.50
N PHE A 454 2.60 18.03 3.35
CA PHE A 454 2.10 19.39 3.58
C PHE A 454 1.80 19.63 5.06
N ASP A 455 1.70 20.91 5.44
CA ASP A 455 1.16 21.29 6.73
C ASP A 455 -0.38 21.30 6.67
N PRO A 456 -1.10 20.42 7.38
CA PRO A 456 -2.56 20.34 7.29
C PRO A 456 -3.27 21.61 7.80
N GLU A 457 -2.62 22.44 8.61
CA GLU A 457 -3.20 23.68 9.12
C GLU A 457 -3.20 24.81 8.09
N THR A 458 -2.27 24.79 7.13
CA THR A 458 -2.05 25.93 6.21
C THR A 458 -2.04 25.55 4.73
N GLN A 459 -1.87 24.27 4.39
CA GLN A 459 -1.59 23.82 3.02
C GLN A 459 -2.53 22.72 2.52
N THR A 460 -3.63 22.44 3.22
CA THR A 460 -4.57 21.37 2.80
C THR A 460 -5.18 21.62 1.42
N GLU A 461 -5.70 22.82 1.17
CA GLU A 461 -6.36 23.16 -0.11
C GLU A 461 -5.38 23.07 -1.28
N ILE A 462 -4.19 23.68 -1.16
CA ILE A 462 -3.16 23.61 -2.21
C ILE A 462 -2.66 22.17 -2.44
N ALA A 463 -2.57 21.34 -1.41
CA ALA A 463 -2.19 19.94 -1.56
C ALA A 463 -3.25 19.13 -2.33
N GLN A 464 -4.54 19.42 -2.11
CA GLN A 464 -5.64 18.81 -2.83
C GLN A 464 -5.66 19.24 -4.31
N ASP A 465 -5.44 20.53 -4.59
CA ASP A 465 -5.31 21.04 -5.96
C ASP A 465 -4.16 20.38 -6.73
N ILE A 466 -3.00 20.26 -6.07
CA ILE A 466 -1.82 19.58 -6.63
C ILE A 466 -2.14 18.11 -6.91
N HIS A 467 -2.82 17.43 -5.98
CA HIS A 467 -3.18 16.03 -6.14
C HIS A 467 -4.12 15.81 -7.34
N TRP A 468 -5.14 16.66 -7.48
CA TRP A 468 -6.06 16.62 -8.61
C TRP A 468 -5.35 16.94 -9.94
N GLU A 469 -4.52 17.99 -9.99
CA GLU A 469 -3.79 18.31 -11.23
C GLU A 469 -2.77 17.22 -11.61
N LEU A 470 -2.05 16.64 -10.63
CA LEU A 470 -1.18 15.49 -10.86
C LEU A 470 -1.96 14.35 -11.50
N PHE A 471 -3.15 14.04 -10.99
CA PHE A 471 -3.99 12.97 -11.51
C PHE A 471 -4.43 13.25 -12.95
N ILE A 472 -5.10 14.38 -13.22
CA ILE A 472 -5.66 14.69 -14.53
C ILE A 472 -4.57 14.78 -15.60
N ARG A 473 -3.44 15.41 -15.28
CA ARG A 473 -2.32 15.53 -16.23
C ARG A 473 -1.63 14.20 -16.47
N SER A 474 -1.43 13.37 -15.44
CA SER A 474 -0.84 12.04 -15.61
C SER A 474 -1.77 11.12 -16.41
N LYS A 475 -3.08 11.17 -16.14
CA LYS A 475 -4.12 10.46 -16.90
C LYS A 475 -4.10 10.84 -18.37
N ALA A 476 -4.01 12.12 -18.70
CA ALA A 476 -3.89 12.60 -20.08
C ALA A 476 -2.62 12.09 -20.80
N MET A 477 -1.61 11.67 -20.04
CA MET A 477 -0.38 11.07 -20.57
C MET A 477 -0.46 9.53 -20.68
N GLY A 478 -1.54 8.92 -20.19
CA GLY A 478 -1.72 7.47 -20.09
C GLY A 478 -1.15 6.85 -18.82
N TYR A 479 -0.77 7.66 -17.83
CA TYR A 479 -0.17 7.19 -16.58
C TYR A 479 -1.18 7.26 -15.44
N ILE A 480 -1.66 6.10 -15.00
CA ILE A 480 -2.72 5.97 -13.99
C ILE A 480 -2.12 5.38 -12.72
N PRO A 481 -2.46 5.88 -11.52
CA PRO A 481 -2.06 5.24 -10.28
C PRO A 481 -2.63 3.82 -10.15
N HIS A 482 -1.79 2.89 -9.68
CA HIS A 482 -2.19 1.48 -9.45
C HIS A 482 -3.18 1.31 -8.28
N ARG A 483 -3.44 2.39 -7.54
CA ARG A 483 -4.28 2.41 -6.37
C ARG A 483 -5.07 3.69 -6.32
N MET A 484 -6.38 3.54 -6.15
CA MET A 484 -7.32 4.65 -6.10
C MET A 484 -7.27 5.38 -4.76
N HIS A 485 -7.19 6.71 -4.81
CA HIS A 485 -7.42 7.57 -3.65
C HIS A 485 -8.92 7.85 -3.52
N ILE A 486 -9.46 7.86 -2.30
CA ILE A 486 -10.90 8.04 -2.05
C ILE A 486 -11.48 9.33 -2.66
N ASP A 487 -10.67 10.39 -2.74
CA ASP A 487 -11.08 11.71 -3.25
C ASP A 487 -11.05 11.83 -4.79
N LEU A 488 -10.43 10.88 -5.49
CA LEU A 488 -10.30 10.92 -6.95
C LEU A 488 -11.07 9.79 -7.65
N LYS A 489 -11.96 9.10 -6.93
CA LYS A 489 -12.68 7.92 -7.43
C LYS A 489 -13.46 8.19 -8.73
N ASP A 490 -14.06 9.37 -8.86
CA ASP A 490 -14.92 9.73 -9.99
C ASP A 490 -14.13 10.22 -11.20
N GLU A 491 -12.83 10.48 -11.04
CA GLU A 491 -12.00 11.08 -12.07
C GLU A 491 -11.40 10.04 -13.05
N TYR A 492 -11.52 8.74 -12.76
CA TYR A 492 -10.88 7.68 -13.56
C TYR A 492 -11.53 7.51 -14.92
N VAL A 493 -12.84 7.30 -14.95
CA VAL A 493 -13.58 7.03 -16.17
C VAL A 493 -15.05 7.38 -15.96
N SER A 494 -15.71 7.86 -17.02
CA SER A 494 -17.17 7.98 -17.04
C SER A 494 -17.77 6.56 -16.99
N PRO A 495 -18.54 6.20 -15.94
CA PRO A 495 -19.01 4.81 -15.78
C PRO A 495 -19.87 4.33 -16.95
N ASP A 496 -20.72 5.21 -17.50
CA ASP A 496 -21.67 4.89 -18.57
C ASP A 496 -21.04 4.79 -19.98
N GLU A 497 -19.76 5.12 -20.08
CA GLU A 497 -18.96 5.01 -21.31
C GLU A 497 -17.91 3.89 -21.19
N SER A 498 -17.81 3.23 -20.04
CA SER A 498 -16.76 2.28 -19.71
C SER A 498 -17.26 0.84 -19.79
N ALA A 499 -16.72 0.07 -20.75
CA ALA A 499 -16.98 -1.38 -20.84
C ALA A 499 -16.60 -2.14 -19.56
N TYR A 500 -15.53 -1.69 -18.89
CA TYR A 500 -15.14 -2.22 -17.57
C TYR A 500 -16.25 -1.96 -16.54
N CYS A 501 -16.73 -0.71 -16.42
CA CYS A 501 -17.78 -0.37 -15.45
C CYS A 501 -19.09 -1.11 -15.75
N HIS A 502 -19.48 -1.32 -17.01
CA HIS A 502 -20.65 -2.14 -17.35
C HIS A 502 -20.53 -3.57 -16.81
N THR A 503 -19.37 -4.21 -17.02
CA THR A 503 -19.10 -5.57 -16.51
C THR A 503 -19.12 -5.60 -14.99
N MET A 504 -18.48 -4.61 -14.35
CA MET A 504 -18.46 -4.52 -12.89
C MET A 504 -19.84 -4.24 -12.31
N THR A 505 -20.68 -3.44 -12.95
CA THR A 505 -22.08 -3.24 -12.56
C THR A 505 -22.86 -4.55 -12.60
N ALA A 506 -22.71 -5.35 -13.67
CA ALA A 506 -23.39 -6.65 -13.76
C ALA A 506 -22.93 -7.63 -12.67
N LEU A 507 -21.62 -7.73 -12.42
CA LEU A 507 -21.08 -8.55 -11.34
C LEU A 507 -21.53 -8.06 -9.96
N LYS A 508 -21.55 -6.74 -9.75
CA LYS A 508 -22.00 -6.13 -8.50
C LYS A 508 -23.47 -6.40 -8.25
N ALA A 509 -24.33 -6.28 -9.27
CA ALA A 509 -25.75 -6.61 -9.16
C ALA A 509 -25.98 -8.08 -8.77
N ALA A 510 -25.14 -9.01 -9.26
CA ALA A 510 -25.25 -10.42 -8.94
C ALA A 510 -24.75 -10.77 -7.52
N LEU A 511 -23.62 -10.18 -7.10
CA LEU A 511 -22.94 -10.55 -5.85
C LEU A 511 -23.28 -9.63 -4.66
N ASP A 512 -23.83 -8.44 -4.92
CA ASP A 512 -24.24 -7.44 -3.96
C ASP A 512 -25.41 -6.59 -4.52
N PRO A 513 -26.62 -7.17 -4.61
CA PRO A 513 -27.75 -6.55 -5.32
C PRO A 513 -28.22 -5.22 -4.71
N ASN A 514 -27.93 -4.97 -3.43
CA ASN A 514 -28.29 -3.73 -2.74
C ASN A 514 -27.14 -2.72 -2.70
N ASP A 515 -26.00 -3.02 -3.35
CA ASP A 515 -24.78 -2.20 -3.34
C ASP A 515 -24.41 -1.75 -1.92
N ILE A 516 -24.36 -2.70 -0.98
CA ILE A 516 -24.08 -2.40 0.43
C ILE A 516 -22.58 -2.45 0.74
N ILE A 517 -21.79 -3.30 0.09
CA ILE A 517 -20.36 -3.43 0.41
C ILE A 517 -19.55 -2.36 -0.31
N SER A 518 -18.83 -1.54 0.47
CA SER A 518 -17.90 -0.49 0.01
C SER A 518 -18.46 0.37 -1.15
N ARG A 519 -19.68 0.88 -0.99
CA ARG A 519 -20.34 1.74 -1.98
C ARG A 519 -19.40 2.85 -2.47
N GLY A 520 -19.37 3.06 -3.77
CA GLY A 520 -18.53 4.07 -4.44
C GLY A 520 -17.06 3.68 -4.64
N ARG A 521 -16.60 2.55 -4.11
CA ARG A 521 -15.23 2.06 -4.36
C ARG A 521 -14.99 1.69 -5.82
N ILE A 522 -16.01 1.13 -6.48
CA ILE A 522 -16.01 0.84 -7.91
C ILE A 522 -17.02 1.79 -8.56
N PRO A 523 -16.65 2.57 -9.59
CA PRO A 523 -17.61 3.37 -10.34
C PRO A 523 -18.57 2.45 -11.10
N LEU A 524 -19.87 2.53 -10.79
CA LEU A 524 -20.92 1.71 -11.41
C LEU A 524 -21.69 2.53 -12.46
N SER A 525 -21.99 1.91 -13.60
CA SER A 525 -22.86 2.49 -14.63
C SER A 525 -24.33 2.49 -14.20
N GLN A 526 -25.06 3.55 -14.58
CA GLN A 526 -26.50 3.69 -14.35
C GLN A 526 -27.33 3.04 -15.47
N LYS A 527 -26.77 2.86 -16.67
CA LYS A 527 -27.48 2.30 -17.85
C LYS A 527 -27.96 0.86 -17.68
N HIS A 528 -27.34 0.07 -16.79
CA HIS A 528 -27.71 -1.33 -16.55
C HIS A 528 -28.56 -1.59 -15.29
N VAL A 529 -28.84 -0.56 -14.49
CA VAL A 529 -29.75 -0.70 -13.33
C VAL A 529 -31.22 -0.79 -13.76
N LEU A 530 -31.54 -0.40 -15.01
CA LEU A 530 -32.91 -0.35 -15.52
C LEU A 530 -33.31 -1.55 -16.39
N SER A 531 -32.47 -2.58 -16.54
CA SER A 531 -32.72 -3.69 -17.47
C SER A 531 -32.62 -5.10 -16.86
N ILE A 532 -32.79 -5.24 -15.53
CA ILE A 532 -32.87 -6.55 -14.85
C ILE A 532 -34.17 -6.64 -14.07
#